data_AF-A0A6A3JYI8-F1
#
_entry.id   AF-A0A6A3JYI8-F1
#
_cell.length_a   1.000
_cell.length_b   1.000
_cell.length_c   1.000
_cell.angle_alpha   90.00
_cell.angle_beta   90.00
_cell.angle_gamma   90.00
#
_symmetry.space_group_name_H-M   'P 1'
#
loop_
_entity.id
_entity.type
_entity.pdbx_description
1 polymer ?
#
loop_
_entity_poly.entity_id
_entity_poly.type
_entity_poly.pdbx_seq_one_letter_code
_entity_poly.pdbx_strand_id
1 'polypeptide(L)'
;MVVLRFSASKVALVTGLHDFGDAAEELLECVYQDREELLARDAARLRLRVVSKDEELETLVRKSGAAAAPQLRAALRWAKDRAAPAHVEAAQRLLAGVDRRLAEAQKSRKLEEKEAQAARKLLAEKIHTSVGTRNEALALEAYERQTGSKVRLTNEQFYFLTFPPPPVKGTEEVVVDYSELAEQSQRTMILKRKTTRATATVDVTAEDSEGESVEDRDSYFSICGMVDGVADALTISADDEWGLTPVVVEVKNRVRGFRTPPPLYDHIQLAVYMKMLGVEHGDLVQCIYGADSRLNIQVSRVSLGVAPLCLPGSSTEQRQRDIWTEVIVPRLYAFTATVQKLRNEELLRLALLNGTEEERLAILRAECDFL
;
A
#
# COMPACT_ATOMS: atom_id res chain seq x y z
N MET A 1 -1.31 18.10 -16.05
CA MET A 1 -0.53 16.85 -16.05
C MET A 1 -1.06 16.01 -14.90
N VAL A 2 -1.49 14.77 -15.11
CA VAL A 2 -1.92 13.92 -13.98
C VAL A 2 -0.69 13.55 -13.15
N VAL A 3 -0.63 14.09 -11.94
CA VAL A 3 0.42 13.81 -10.95
C VAL A 3 0.33 12.34 -10.55
N LEU A 4 1.45 11.62 -10.64
CA LEU A 4 1.51 10.22 -10.21
C LEU A 4 1.42 10.15 -8.68
N ARG A 5 0.60 9.23 -8.15
CA ARG A 5 0.38 9.06 -6.72
C ARG A 5 0.75 7.64 -6.28
N PHE A 6 1.64 7.52 -5.31
CA PHE A 6 2.01 6.25 -4.69
C PHE A 6 1.31 6.08 -3.35
N SER A 7 0.73 4.91 -3.10
CA SER A 7 0.34 4.55 -1.74
C SER A 7 1.58 4.41 -0.85
N ALA A 8 1.53 4.90 0.40
CA ALA A 8 2.57 4.70 1.41
C ALA A 8 2.95 3.21 1.56
N SER A 9 1.98 2.30 1.48
CA SER A 9 2.20 0.85 1.55
C SER A 9 2.89 0.24 0.32
N LYS A 10 2.96 1.00 -0.79
CA LYS A 10 3.56 0.57 -2.06
C LYS A 10 4.92 1.19 -2.32
N VAL A 11 5.37 2.16 -1.51
CA VAL A 11 6.68 2.80 -1.66
C VAL A 11 7.80 1.75 -1.68
N ALA A 12 7.83 0.85 -0.70
CA ALA A 12 8.84 -0.21 -0.66
C ALA A 12 8.81 -1.11 -1.91
N LEU A 13 7.63 -1.33 -2.50
CA LEU A 13 7.47 -2.13 -3.72
C LEU A 13 8.09 -1.45 -4.93
N VAL A 14 7.68 -0.21 -5.21
CA VAL A 14 8.16 0.52 -6.40
C VAL A 14 9.62 0.93 -6.30
N THR A 15 10.24 0.86 -5.11
CA THR A 15 11.68 1.08 -4.91
C THR A 15 12.50 -0.20 -4.79
N GLY A 16 11.93 -1.39 -4.99
CA GLY A 16 12.67 -2.66 -4.94
C GLY A 16 13.14 -3.07 -3.55
N LEU A 17 12.41 -2.66 -2.51
CA LEU A 17 12.67 -2.96 -1.09
C LEU A 17 11.55 -3.81 -0.46
N HIS A 18 10.76 -4.51 -1.30
CA HIS A 18 9.66 -5.36 -0.87
C HIS A 18 9.82 -6.78 -1.43
N ASP A 19 10.02 -7.76 -0.54
CA ASP A 19 10.42 -9.13 -0.90
C ASP A 19 9.40 -9.94 -1.74
N PHE A 20 8.13 -9.58 -1.69
CA PHE A 20 7.02 -10.41 -2.21
C PHE A 20 6.06 -9.70 -3.17
N GLY A 21 6.33 -8.44 -3.50
CA GLY A 21 5.35 -7.62 -4.22
C GLY A 21 5.51 -7.77 -5.72
N ASP A 22 4.42 -7.56 -6.45
CA ASP A 22 4.41 -7.60 -7.91
C ASP A 22 4.61 -6.18 -8.45
N ALA A 23 5.87 -5.80 -8.69
CA ALA A 23 6.22 -4.47 -9.18
C ALA A 23 5.73 -4.23 -10.62
N ALA A 24 5.54 -5.28 -11.41
CA ALA A 24 5.00 -5.19 -12.76
C ALA A 24 3.48 -4.90 -12.75
N GLU A 25 2.73 -5.55 -11.86
CA GLU A 25 1.33 -5.22 -11.58
C GLU A 25 1.20 -3.75 -11.11
N GLU A 26 2.04 -3.32 -10.18
CA GLU A 26 2.05 -1.94 -9.68
C GLU A 26 2.42 -0.92 -10.77
N LEU A 27 3.37 -1.24 -11.65
CA LEU A 27 3.72 -0.39 -12.80
C LEU A 27 2.52 -0.19 -13.72
N LEU A 28 1.78 -1.26 -14.04
CA LEU A 28 0.56 -1.17 -14.85
C LEU A 28 -0.49 -0.29 -14.19
N GLU A 29 -0.74 -0.48 -12.88
CA GLU A 29 -1.66 0.37 -12.11
C GLU A 29 -1.23 1.84 -12.16
N CYS A 30 0.08 2.13 -12.03
CA CYS A 30 0.62 3.48 -12.12
C CYS A 30 0.52 4.10 -13.52
N VAL A 31 0.80 3.33 -14.59
CA VAL A 31 0.71 3.81 -15.98
C VAL A 31 -0.70 4.30 -16.30
N TYR A 32 -1.72 3.55 -15.87
CA TYR A 32 -3.12 3.84 -16.15
C TYR A 32 -3.88 4.60 -15.04
N GLN A 33 -3.20 4.99 -13.96
CA GLN A 33 -3.79 5.79 -12.88
C GLN A 33 -4.45 7.07 -13.43
N ASP A 34 -5.73 7.26 -13.12
CA ASP A 34 -6.64 8.30 -13.63
C ASP A 34 -6.73 8.39 -15.17
N ARG A 35 -6.47 7.28 -15.87
CA ARG A 35 -6.41 7.22 -17.34
C ARG A 35 -7.21 6.03 -17.89
N GLU A 36 -8.44 5.89 -17.43
CA GLU A 36 -9.34 4.80 -17.84
C GLU A 36 -9.58 4.77 -19.35
N GLU A 37 -9.70 5.93 -19.99
CA GLU A 37 -9.83 6.04 -21.45
C GLU A 37 -8.61 5.50 -22.20
N LEU A 38 -7.40 5.74 -21.66
CA LEU A 38 -6.16 5.24 -22.25
C LEU A 38 -6.10 3.71 -22.15
N LEU A 39 -6.46 3.17 -20.98
CA LEU A 39 -6.55 1.71 -20.78
C LEU A 39 -7.58 1.10 -21.72
N ALA A 40 -8.76 1.69 -21.85
CA ALA A 40 -9.81 1.21 -22.74
C ALA A 40 -9.37 1.21 -24.20
N ARG A 41 -8.70 2.29 -24.66
CA ARG A 41 -8.16 2.38 -26.03
C ARG A 41 -7.11 1.32 -26.31
N ASP A 42 -6.17 1.12 -25.40
CA ASP A 42 -5.08 0.17 -25.58
C ASP A 42 -5.57 -1.29 -25.47
N ALA A 43 -6.51 -1.56 -24.55
CA ALA A 43 -7.21 -2.84 -24.50
C ALA A 43 -7.96 -3.13 -25.80
N ALA A 44 -8.70 -2.15 -26.36
CA ALA A 44 -9.42 -2.32 -27.63
C ALA A 44 -8.47 -2.65 -28.79
N ARG A 45 -7.30 -2.00 -28.86
CA ARG A 45 -6.27 -2.27 -29.89
C ARG A 45 -5.72 -3.68 -29.80
N LEU A 46 -5.50 -4.18 -28.59
CA LEU A 46 -5.05 -5.54 -28.33
C LEU A 46 -6.19 -6.57 -28.32
N ARG A 47 -7.44 -6.12 -28.54
CA ARG A 47 -8.64 -6.95 -28.45
C ARG A 47 -8.79 -7.64 -27.09
N LEU A 48 -8.32 -6.97 -26.04
CA LEU A 48 -8.43 -7.38 -24.65
C LEU A 48 -9.73 -6.84 -24.06
N ARG A 49 -10.25 -7.55 -23.06
CA ARG A 49 -11.38 -7.10 -22.24
C ARG A 49 -10.87 -6.68 -20.88
N VAL A 50 -11.09 -5.42 -20.52
CA VAL A 50 -10.85 -4.94 -19.15
C VAL A 50 -11.90 -5.55 -18.23
N VAL A 51 -11.47 -6.15 -17.14
CA VAL A 51 -12.32 -6.73 -16.10
C VAL A 51 -11.82 -6.26 -14.75
N SER A 52 -12.72 -6.02 -13.81
CA SER A 52 -12.30 -5.76 -12.43
C SER A 52 -11.87 -7.06 -11.72
N LYS A 53 -11.03 -6.94 -10.68
CA LYS A 53 -10.65 -8.08 -9.81
C LYS A 53 -11.87 -8.79 -9.21
N ASP A 54 -12.96 -8.06 -8.94
CA ASP A 54 -14.22 -8.62 -8.43
C ASP A 54 -14.99 -9.41 -9.48
N GLU A 55 -15.07 -8.90 -10.71
CA GLU A 55 -15.71 -9.59 -11.84
C GLU A 55 -14.92 -10.83 -12.27
N GLU A 56 -13.59 -10.74 -12.31
CA GLU A 56 -12.70 -11.87 -12.56
C GLU A 56 -12.93 -12.95 -11.52
N LEU A 57 -12.93 -12.57 -10.23
CA LEU A 57 -13.16 -13.52 -9.15
C LEU A 57 -14.55 -14.17 -9.23
N GLU A 58 -15.61 -13.41 -9.48
CA GLU A 58 -16.96 -13.99 -9.63
C GLU A 58 -17.03 -14.92 -10.85
N THR A 59 -16.32 -14.60 -11.94
CA THR A 59 -16.21 -15.47 -13.11
C THR A 59 -15.53 -16.79 -12.76
N LEU A 60 -14.40 -16.75 -12.05
CA LEU A 60 -13.67 -17.94 -11.59
C LEU A 60 -14.50 -18.76 -10.59
N VAL A 61 -15.18 -18.10 -9.66
CA VAL A 61 -16.10 -18.74 -8.71
C VAL A 61 -17.24 -19.44 -9.44
N ARG A 62 -17.85 -18.80 -10.44
CA ARG A 62 -18.88 -19.44 -11.27
C ARG A 62 -18.32 -20.62 -12.06
N LYS A 63 -17.12 -20.48 -12.65
CA LYS A 63 -16.45 -21.53 -13.44
C LYS A 63 -16.10 -22.76 -12.58
N SER A 64 -15.85 -22.57 -11.27
CA SER A 64 -15.56 -23.67 -10.32
C SER A 64 -16.67 -24.73 -10.18
N GLY A 65 -17.89 -24.42 -10.63
CA GLY A 65 -19.01 -25.36 -10.69
C GLY A 65 -19.93 -25.37 -9.47
N ALA A 66 -21.09 -26.00 -9.60
CA ALA A 66 -22.18 -25.95 -8.62
C ALA A 66 -21.82 -26.50 -7.23
N ALA A 67 -20.84 -27.42 -7.15
CA ALA A 67 -20.41 -28.02 -5.90
C ALA A 67 -19.44 -27.13 -5.09
N ALA A 68 -18.63 -26.29 -5.75
CA ALA A 68 -17.60 -25.47 -5.11
C ALA A 68 -18.02 -23.98 -4.99
N ALA A 69 -18.75 -23.46 -5.98
CA ALA A 69 -19.13 -22.05 -6.05
C ALA A 69 -19.88 -21.53 -4.79
N PRO A 70 -20.85 -22.27 -4.21
CA PRO A 70 -21.57 -21.80 -3.02
C PRO A 70 -20.66 -21.52 -1.81
N GLN A 71 -19.64 -22.35 -1.60
CA GLN A 71 -18.70 -22.26 -0.49
C GLN A 71 -17.67 -21.16 -0.74
N LEU A 72 -17.20 -20.99 -1.98
CA LEU A 72 -16.34 -19.85 -2.34
C LEU A 72 -17.09 -18.52 -2.18
N ARG A 73 -18.38 -18.45 -2.56
CA ARG A 73 -19.23 -17.27 -2.29
C ARG A 73 -19.46 -17.05 -0.79
N ALA A 74 -19.53 -18.10 0.01
CA ALA A 74 -19.61 -17.96 1.47
C ALA A 74 -18.34 -17.33 2.04
N ALA A 75 -17.15 -17.72 1.55
CA ALA A 75 -15.89 -17.08 1.90
C ALA A 75 -15.85 -15.59 1.50
N LEU A 76 -16.38 -15.26 0.32
CA LEU A 76 -16.52 -13.87 -0.12
C LEU A 76 -17.45 -13.05 0.78
N ARG A 77 -18.59 -13.62 1.17
CA ARG A 77 -19.50 -12.97 2.11
C ARG A 77 -18.83 -12.73 3.46
N TRP A 78 -18.09 -13.71 3.96
CA TRP A 78 -17.32 -13.56 5.20
C TRP A 78 -16.26 -12.45 5.09
N ALA A 79 -15.56 -12.35 3.96
CA ALA A 79 -14.55 -11.31 3.74
C ALA A 79 -15.17 -9.90 3.63
N LYS A 80 -16.42 -9.80 3.15
CA LYS A 80 -17.16 -8.53 3.07
C LYS A 80 -17.78 -8.11 4.41
N ASP A 81 -17.92 -9.03 5.36
CA ASP A 81 -18.41 -8.73 6.70
C ASP A 81 -17.43 -7.81 7.45
N ARG A 82 -18.00 -6.89 8.24
CA ARG A 82 -17.26 -5.92 9.08
C ARG A 82 -17.80 -5.86 10.50
N ALA A 83 -18.82 -6.66 10.85
CA ALA A 83 -19.59 -6.47 12.07
C ALA A 83 -18.88 -6.97 13.34
N ALA A 84 -18.12 -8.06 13.23
CA ALA A 84 -17.45 -8.69 14.37
C ALA A 84 -15.94 -8.77 14.16
N PRO A 85 -15.12 -8.79 15.21
CA PRO A 85 -13.70 -9.15 15.12
C PRO A 85 -13.47 -10.46 14.36
N ALA A 86 -12.33 -10.59 13.67
CA ALA A 86 -11.98 -11.75 12.88
C ALA A 86 -10.88 -12.57 13.54
N HIS A 87 -11.23 -13.75 14.08
CA HIS A 87 -10.21 -14.66 14.61
C HIS A 87 -9.29 -15.18 13.49
N VAL A 88 -7.99 -15.20 13.76
CA VAL A 88 -6.98 -15.70 12.82
C VAL A 88 -7.26 -17.16 12.43
N GLU A 89 -7.67 -18.01 13.37
CA GLU A 89 -8.04 -19.40 13.06
C GLU A 89 -9.27 -19.51 12.15
N ALA A 90 -10.26 -18.63 12.32
CA ALA A 90 -11.44 -18.65 11.45
C ALA A 90 -11.04 -18.31 10.02
N ALA A 91 -10.16 -17.32 9.84
CA ALA A 91 -9.58 -16.99 8.53
C ALA A 91 -8.76 -18.15 7.95
N GLN A 92 -7.91 -18.79 8.76
CA GLN A 92 -7.11 -19.95 8.33
C GLN A 92 -7.97 -21.15 7.92
N ARG A 93 -9.01 -21.48 8.70
CA ARG A 93 -9.97 -22.55 8.35
C ARG A 93 -10.71 -22.21 7.06
N LEU A 94 -11.07 -20.95 6.86
CA LEU A 94 -11.72 -20.49 5.64
C LEU A 94 -10.80 -20.64 4.43
N LEU A 95 -9.54 -20.23 4.54
CA LEU A 95 -8.52 -20.40 3.50
C LEU A 95 -8.28 -21.88 3.16
N ALA A 96 -8.14 -22.74 4.17
CA ALA A 96 -8.01 -24.18 3.94
C ALA A 96 -9.25 -24.79 3.26
N GLY A 97 -10.44 -24.27 3.59
CA GLY A 97 -11.69 -24.62 2.91
C GLY A 97 -11.71 -24.19 1.44
N VAL A 98 -11.26 -22.96 1.15
CA VAL A 98 -11.09 -22.43 -0.21
C VAL A 98 -10.13 -23.30 -1.00
N ASP A 99 -8.95 -23.60 -0.45
CA ASP A 99 -7.92 -24.43 -1.09
C ASP A 99 -8.46 -25.81 -1.47
N ARG A 100 -9.20 -26.44 -0.56
CA ARG A 100 -9.84 -27.74 -0.81
C ARG A 100 -10.82 -27.67 -1.98
N ARG A 101 -11.68 -26.64 -2.02
CA ARG A 101 -12.70 -26.49 -3.07
C ARG A 101 -12.10 -26.16 -4.43
N LEU A 102 -11.05 -25.34 -4.47
CA LEU A 102 -10.32 -25.06 -5.70
C LEU A 102 -9.61 -26.32 -6.21
N ALA A 103 -9.00 -27.12 -5.33
CA ALA A 103 -8.40 -28.40 -5.71
C ALA A 103 -9.44 -29.40 -6.26
N GLU A 104 -10.64 -29.47 -5.68
CA GLU A 104 -11.74 -30.28 -6.21
C GLU A 104 -12.22 -29.79 -7.59
N ALA A 105 -12.33 -28.47 -7.77
CA ALA A 105 -12.68 -27.87 -9.07
C ALA A 105 -11.63 -28.15 -10.14
N GLN A 106 -10.33 -28.15 -9.78
CA GLN A 106 -9.25 -28.53 -10.67
C GLN A 106 -9.27 -30.02 -11.02
N LYS A 107 -9.45 -30.91 -10.03
CA LYS A 107 -9.58 -32.36 -10.26
C LYS A 107 -10.77 -32.71 -11.16
N SER A 108 -11.86 -31.96 -11.04
CA SER A 108 -13.05 -32.09 -11.90
C SER A 108 -12.93 -31.36 -13.24
N ARG A 109 -11.73 -30.82 -13.57
CA ARG A 109 -11.43 -30.08 -14.81
C ARG A 109 -12.36 -28.89 -15.07
N LYS A 110 -12.89 -28.29 -14.00
CA LYS A 110 -13.71 -27.07 -14.06
C LYS A 110 -12.84 -25.82 -14.10
N LEU A 111 -11.73 -25.85 -13.38
CA LEU A 111 -10.71 -24.80 -13.40
C LEU A 111 -9.40 -25.36 -13.91
N GLU A 112 -8.69 -24.55 -14.69
CA GLU A 112 -7.27 -24.77 -14.98
C GLU A 112 -6.42 -24.40 -13.76
N GLU A 113 -5.15 -24.83 -13.76
CA GLU A 113 -4.23 -24.57 -12.65
C GLU A 113 -4.01 -23.06 -12.41
N LYS A 114 -3.76 -22.30 -13.48
CA LYS A 114 -3.59 -20.84 -13.41
C LYS A 114 -4.85 -20.13 -12.87
N GLU A 115 -6.02 -20.61 -13.28
CA GLU A 115 -7.31 -20.06 -12.83
C GLU A 115 -7.58 -20.35 -11.36
N ALA A 116 -7.28 -21.57 -10.90
CA ALA A 116 -7.39 -21.94 -9.50
C ALA A 116 -6.41 -21.12 -8.64
N GLN A 117 -5.20 -20.89 -9.12
CA GLN A 117 -4.21 -20.05 -8.44
C GLN A 117 -4.64 -18.57 -8.38
N ALA A 118 -5.18 -18.02 -9.48
CA ALA A 118 -5.73 -16.67 -9.51
C ALA A 118 -6.90 -16.50 -8.53
N ALA A 119 -7.86 -17.44 -8.53
CA ALA A 119 -8.97 -17.44 -7.59
C ALA A 119 -8.50 -17.51 -6.13
N ARG A 120 -7.47 -18.34 -5.85
CA ARG A 120 -6.84 -18.44 -4.54
C ARG A 120 -6.20 -17.12 -4.12
N LYS A 121 -5.41 -16.48 -5.00
CA LYS A 121 -4.75 -15.18 -4.74
C LYS A 121 -5.80 -14.12 -4.35
N LEU A 122 -6.82 -13.94 -5.20
CA LEU A 122 -7.87 -12.92 -5.01
C LEU A 122 -8.72 -13.17 -3.74
N LEU A 123 -9.07 -14.42 -3.45
CA LEU A 123 -9.80 -14.75 -2.21
C LEU A 123 -8.97 -14.53 -0.96
N ALA A 124 -7.70 -14.97 -0.99
CA ALA A 124 -6.80 -14.83 0.15
C ALA A 124 -6.54 -13.35 0.47
N GLU A 125 -6.34 -12.52 -0.55
CA GLU A 125 -6.21 -11.07 -0.41
C GLU A 125 -7.43 -10.48 0.31
N LYS A 126 -8.65 -10.75 -0.17
CA LYS A 126 -9.88 -10.24 0.46
C LYS A 126 -10.06 -10.71 1.90
N ILE A 127 -9.74 -11.97 2.20
CA ILE A 127 -9.81 -12.53 3.55
C ILE A 127 -8.81 -11.84 4.48
N HIS A 128 -7.55 -11.68 4.05
CA HIS A 128 -6.53 -11.01 4.86
C HIS A 128 -6.85 -9.53 5.10
N THR A 129 -7.30 -8.80 4.08
CA THR A 129 -7.73 -7.40 4.23
C THR A 129 -8.88 -7.29 5.21
N SER A 130 -9.86 -8.21 5.14
CA SER A 130 -10.99 -8.27 6.09
C SER A 130 -10.50 -8.47 7.53
N VAL A 131 -9.58 -9.41 7.77
CA VAL A 131 -8.99 -9.63 9.11
C VAL A 131 -8.31 -8.36 9.61
N GLY A 132 -7.56 -7.67 8.76
CA GLY A 132 -6.92 -6.40 9.09
C GLY A 132 -7.93 -5.35 9.55
N THR A 133 -8.90 -5.03 8.70
CA THR A 133 -9.91 -3.99 8.97
C THR A 133 -10.74 -4.30 10.21
N ARG A 134 -11.11 -5.57 10.44
CA ARG A 134 -12.00 -5.96 11.55
C ARG A 134 -11.32 -5.94 12.92
N ASN A 135 -9.98 -6.07 12.94
CA ASN A 135 -9.21 -6.18 14.19
C ASN A 135 -8.39 -4.93 14.51
N GLU A 136 -8.32 -3.95 13.61
CA GLU A 136 -7.56 -2.71 13.78
C GLU A 136 -7.91 -1.98 15.08
N ALA A 137 -9.20 -1.73 15.34
CA ALA A 137 -9.64 -1.06 16.56
C ALA A 137 -9.23 -1.82 17.84
N LEU A 138 -9.36 -3.15 17.83
CA LEU A 138 -8.94 -3.98 18.96
C LEU A 138 -7.42 -3.91 19.18
N ALA A 139 -6.63 -3.90 18.09
CA ALA A 139 -5.18 -3.77 18.15
C ALA A 139 -4.76 -2.45 18.79
N LEU A 140 -5.42 -1.35 18.41
CA LEU A 140 -5.20 -0.03 19.01
C LEU A 140 -5.59 -0.03 20.50
N GLU A 141 -6.74 -0.60 20.88
CA GLU A 141 -7.14 -0.71 22.29
C GLU A 141 -6.13 -1.51 23.14
N ALA A 142 -5.56 -2.59 22.59
CA ALA A 142 -4.50 -3.32 23.28
C ALA A 142 -3.20 -2.54 23.35
N TYR A 143 -2.85 -1.79 22.30
CA TYR A 143 -1.70 -0.89 22.31
C TYR A 143 -1.86 0.15 23.42
N GLU A 144 -3.00 0.84 23.51
CA GLU A 144 -3.29 1.83 24.56
C GLU A 144 -3.16 1.23 25.96
N ARG A 145 -3.66 0.00 26.15
CA ARG A 145 -3.57 -0.71 27.42
C ARG A 145 -2.14 -1.09 27.80
N GLN A 146 -1.32 -1.47 26.81
CA GLN A 146 0.06 -1.88 27.03
C GLN A 146 0.99 -0.69 27.26
N THR A 147 0.79 0.42 26.54
CA THR A 147 1.68 1.60 26.60
C THR A 147 1.16 2.68 27.56
N GLY A 148 -0.10 2.62 27.96
CA GLY A 148 -0.76 3.68 28.73
C GLY A 148 -1.04 4.95 27.91
N SER A 149 -0.73 4.96 26.62
CA SER A 149 -0.84 6.14 25.75
C SER A 149 -2.11 6.08 24.92
N LYS A 150 -2.90 7.16 24.88
CA LYS A 150 -4.12 7.23 24.06
C LYS A 150 -3.78 7.45 22.59
N VAL A 151 -4.52 6.78 21.71
CA VAL A 151 -4.38 6.91 20.25
C VAL A 151 -5.44 7.90 19.73
N ARG A 152 -4.99 8.84 18.90
CA ARG A 152 -5.78 9.87 18.22
C ARG A 152 -5.51 9.82 16.70
N LEU A 153 -6.27 10.60 15.91
CA LEU A 153 -6.10 10.73 14.45
C LEU A 153 -6.22 9.41 13.67
N THR A 154 -7.16 8.55 14.05
CA THR A 154 -7.33 7.21 13.50
C THR A 154 -8.12 7.22 12.18
N ASN A 155 -7.45 7.06 11.03
CA ASN A 155 -8.12 6.87 9.72
C ASN A 155 -9.13 7.98 9.31
N GLU A 156 -9.04 9.16 9.90
CA GLU A 156 -9.91 10.33 9.62
C GLU A 156 -9.31 11.27 8.56
N GLN A 157 -8.00 11.20 8.37
CA GLN A 157 -7.22 12.12 7.56
C GLN A 157 -6.42 11.37 6.52
N PHE A 158 -6.39 11.91 5.30
CA PHE A 158 -5.56 11.42 4.23
C PHE A 158 -4.39 12.38 4.06
N TYR A 159 -3.17 11.86 4.20
CA TYR A 159 -1.95 12.64 4.17
C TYR A 159 -1.26 12.48 2.82
N PHE A 160 -0.60 13.54 2.39
CA PHE A 160 0.21 13.58 1.17
C PHE A 160 1.60 14.11 1.47
N LEU A 161 2.58 13.53 0.78
CA LEU A 161 3.94 14.04 0.66
C LEU A 161 4.22 14.26 -0.83
N THR A 162 4.16 15.50 -1.27
CA THR A 162 4.27 15.91 -2.68
C THR A 162 5.69 16.32 -3.01
N PHE A 163 6.23 15.80 -4.11
CA PHE A 163 7.61 16.04 -4.54
C PHE A 163 7.66 16.93 -5.80
N PRO A 164 8.60 17.89 -5.87
CA PRO A 164 8.75 18.76 -7.03
C PRO A 164 9.39 18.04 -8.22
N PRO A 165 9.33 18.59 -9.45
CA PRO A 165 10.07 18.08 -10.59
C PRO A 165 11.58 18.16 -10.36
N PRO A 166 12.37 17.23 -10.93
CA PRO A 166 13.81 17.39 -10.96
C PRO A 166 14.16 18.64 -11.78
N PRO A 167 15.29 19.30 -11.49
CA PRO A 167 15.74 20.46 -12.25
C PRO A 167 15.84 20.13 -13.74
N VAL A 168 15.35 21.04 -14.59
CA VAL A 168 15.32 20.85 -16.05
C VAL A 168 16.75 20.74 -16.56
N LYS A 169 17.06 19.64 -17.27
CA LYS A 169 18.34 19.49 -17.97
C LYS A 169 18.47 20.58 -19.02
N GLY A 170 19.30 21.59 -18.76
CA GLY A 170 19.85 22.45 -19.80
C GLY A 170 20.87 21.70 -20.66
N THR A 171 21.69 22.43 -21.42
CA THR A 171 22.80 21.87 -22.22
C THR A 171 23.95 21.26 -21.39
N GLU A 172 23.88 21.31 -20.06
CA GLU A 172 24.87 20.73 -19.15
C GLU A 172 24.27 19.58 -18.33
N GLU A 173 25.09 18.57 -18.00
CA GLU A 173 24.70 17.46 -17.13
C GLU A 173 24.42 17.97 -15.70
N VAL A 174 23.15 18.21 -15.39
CA VAL A 174 22.73 18.56 -14.03
C VAL A 174 22.74 17.30 -13.16
N VAL A 175 23.64 17.25 -12.18
CA VAL A 175 23.60 16.25 -11.09
C VAL A 175 22.40 16.60 -10.20
N VAL A 176 21.47 15.66 -10.06
CA VAL A 176 20.25 15.86 -9.25
C VAL A 176 20.57 15.55 -7.79
N ASP A 177 20.44 16.55 -6.91
CA ASP A 177 20.50 16.34 -5.45
C ASP A 177 19.13 15.91 -4.92
N TYR A 178 18.97 14.61 -4.71
CA TYR A 178 17.72 14.04 -4.17
C TYR A 178 17.49 14.37 -2.70
N SER A 179 18.53 14.77 -1.95
CA SER A 179 18.35 15.23 -0.57
C SER A 179 17.63 16.59 -0.56
N GLU A 180 18.04 17.50 -1.44
CA GLU A 180 17.37 18.80 -1.59
C GLU A 180 15.91 18.64 -2.05
N LEU A 181 15.68 17.79 -3.07
CA LEU A 181 14.32 17.50 -3.54
C LEU A 181 13.43 16.86 -2.47
N ALA A 182 14.00 16.07 -1.56
CA ALA A 182 13.29 15.51 -0.42
C ALA A 182 12.95 16.59 0.62
N GLU A 183 13.84 17.54 0.87
CA GLU A 183 13.60 18.67 1.78
C GLU A 183 12.57 19.66 1.23
N GLN A 184 12.50 19.82 -0.09
CA GLN A 184 11.49 20.62 -0.78
C GLN A 184 10.10 19.95 -0.85
N SER A 185 9.96 18.70 -0.38
CA SER A 185 8.67 18.01 -0.39
C SER A 185 7.64 18.70 0.51
N GLN A 186 6.41 18.80 0.02
CA GLN A 186 5.32 19.48 0.73
C GLN A 186 4.41 18.46 1.42
N ARG A 187 4.05 18.74 2.67
CA ARG A 187 3.13 17.93 3.47
C ARG A 187 1.74 18.57 3.43
N THR A 188 0.75 17.83 2.95
CA THR A 188 -0.64 18.29 2.97
C THR A 188 -1.56 17.22 3.54
N MET A 189 -2.75 17.63 3.97
CA MET A 189 -3.74 16.75 4.59
C MET A 189 -5.13 17.12 4.11
N ILE A 190 -5.94 16.10 3.82
CA ILE A 190 -7.35 16.24 3.46
C ILE A 190 -8.19 15.42 4.44
N LEU A 191 -9.26 16.03 4.96
CA LEU A 191 -10.24 15.34 5.81
C LEU A 191 -11.06 14.35 4.99
N LYS A 192 -11.21 13.13 5.49
CA LYS A 192 -12.12 12.14 4.90
C LYS A 192 -13.55 12.62 5.06
N ARG A 193 -14.21 13.01 3.97
CA ARG A 193 -15.64 13.39 3.98
C ARG A 193 -16.47 12.24 4.56
N LYS A 194 -17.14 12.45 5.70
CA LYS A 194 -18.15 11.52 6.22
C LYS A 194 -19.32 11.52 5.25
N THR A 195 -19.51 10.44 4.50
CA THR A 195 -20.74 10.22 3.73
C THR A 195 -21.87 10.00 4.73
N THR A 196 -22.59 11.05 5.10
CA THR A 196 -23.81 10.96 5.89
C THR A 196 -24.84 10.20 5.06
N ARG A 197 -25.15 8.97 5.48
CA ARG A 197 -26.20 8.14 4.88
C ARG A 197 -27.55 8.69 5.34
N ALA A 198 -27.98 9.80 4.77
CA ALA A 198 -29.34 10.31 4.90
C ALA A 198 -30.14 9.89 3.66
N THR A 199 -31.24 9.20 3.91
CA THR A 199 -32.28 8.83 2.96
C THR A 199 -32.80 10.02 2.16
N ALA A 200 -32.66 10.01 0.83
CA ALA A 200 -33.65 10.56 -0.10
C ALA A 200 -33.28 10.19 -1.55
N THR A 201 -34.28 9.62 -2.22
CA THR A 201 -34.61 9.66 -3.66
C THR A 201 -33.59 10.17 -4.68
N VAL A 202 -33.44 9.36 -5.73
CA VAL A 202 -32.91 9.68 -7.06
C VAL A 202 -33.25 11.11 -7.47
N ASP A 203 -32.23 11.94 -7.65
CA ASP A 203 -32.15 12.84 -8.79
C ASP A 203 -30.70 12.94 -9.25
N VAL A 204 -30.53 12.71 -10.56
CA VAL A 204 -29.27 12.74 -11.28
C VAL A 204 -29.02 14.19 -11.66
N THR A 205 -28.29 14.90 -10.81
CA THR A 205 -27.49 16.06 -11.20
C THR A 205 -26.20 16.01 -10.39
N ALA A 206 -25.20 15.34 -10.96
CA ALA A 206 -23.82 15.49 -10.53
C ALA A 206 -23.39 16.91 -10.90
N GLU A 207 -23.67 17.87 -10.02
CA GLU A 207 -22.97 19.14 -10.01
C GLU A 207 -21.67 18.90 -9.24
N ASP A 208 -20.59 18.88 -10.02
CA ASP A 208 -19.20 18.96 -9.56
C ASP A 208 -19.05 20.13 -8.59
N SER A 209 -19.10 19.86 -7.29
CA SER A 209 -18.66 20.84 -6.30
C SER A 209 -17.14 20.85 -6.35
N GLU A 210 -16.60 21.89 -6.98
CA GLU A 210 -15.22 22.36 -6.90
C GLU A 210 -14.72 22.35 -5.44
N GLY A 211 -14.22 21.21 -4.98
CA GLY A 211 -13.29 21.18 -3.86
C GLY A 211 -11.97 21.57 -4.48
N GLU A 212 -11.45 22.74 -4.12
CA GLU A 212 -10.17 23.30 -4.54
C GLU A 212 -9.22 22.20 -5.00
N SER A 213 -9.19 21.98 -6.32
CA SER A 213 -8.19 21.14 -6.92
C SER A 213 -6.89 21.88 -6.66
N VAL A 214 -6.10 21.39 -5.72
CA VAL A 214 -4.68 21.67 -5.67
C VAL A 214 -4.10 21.00 -6.93
N GLU A 215 -4.43 21.55 -8.10
CA GLU A 215 -3.65 21.38 -9.33
C GLU A 215 -2.35 22.13 -9.10
N ASP A 216 -1.51 21.56 -8.24
CA ASP A 216 -0.13 22.01 -8.10
C ASP A 216 0.58 21.57 -9.38
N ARG A 217 0.52 22.45 -10.39
CA ARG A 217 1.09 22.25 -11.73
C ARG A 217 2.59 21.98 -11.70
N ASP A 218 3.21 22.17 -10.53
CA ASP A 218 4.64 22.02 -10.25
C ASP A 218 4.97 20.79 -9.41
N SER A 219 4.10 19.77 -9.33
CA SER A 219 4.40 18.50 -8.67
C SER A 219 4.74 17.37 -9.65
N TYR A 220 5.74 16.56 -9.30
CA TYR A 220 6.22 15.45 -10.13
C TYR A 220 5.53 14.13 -9.79
N PHE A 221 5.47 13.83 -8.49
CA PHE A 221 4.67 12.76 -7.91
C PHE A 221 4.29 13.12 -6.47
N SER A 222 3.38 12.35 -5.88
CA SER A 222 3.11 12.39 -4.45
C SER A 222 3.05 10.98 -3.86
N ILE A 223 3.34 10.86 -2.59
CA ILE A 223 3.06 9.68 -1.78
C ILE A 223 1.85 10.00 -0.91
N CYS A 224 0.94 9.07 -0.71
CA CYS A 224 -0.27 9.30 0.07
C CYS A 224 -0.73 8.08 0.89
N GLY A 225 -1.48 8.33 1.96
CA GLY A 225 -2.04 7.26 2.77
C GLY A 225 -2.76 7.76 4.03
N MET A 226 -3.28 6.80 4.80
CA MET A 226 -3.93 7.03 6.09
C MET A 226 -3.12 6.35 7.18
N VAL A 227 -2.98 7.04 8.30
CA VAL A 227 -2.28 6.53 9.47
C VAL A 227 -3.29 5.83 10.38
N ASP A 228 -2.92 4.66 10.90
CA ASP A 228 -3.79 3.89 11.80
C ASP A 228 -4.04 4.65 13.11
N GLY A 229 -3.03 5.36 13.63
CA GLY A 229 -3.20 6.38 14.65
C GLY A 229 -1.92 7.11 15.04
N VAL A 230 -2.05 8.08 15.95
CA VAL A 230 -0.94 8.80 16.58
C VAL A 230 -1.14 8.73 18.09
N ALA A 231 -0.08 8.39 18.82
CA ALA A 231 -0.09 8.43 20.29
C ALA A 231 0.94 9.44 20.78
N ASP A 232 0.84 9.84 22.05
CA ASP A 232 1.83 10.72 22.68
C ASP A 232 2.69 9.88 23.63
N ALA A 233 3.96 9.70 23.28
CA ALA A 233 4.90 8.94 24.07
C ALA A 233 5.69 9.86 25.03
N LEU A 234 5.87 9.41 26.27
CA LEU A 234 6.75 10.08 27.21
C LEU A 234 8.20 9.94 26.74
N THR A 235 8.87 11.07 26.67
CA THR A 235 10.31 11.18 26.41
C THR A 235 10.97 11.86 27.59
N ILE A 236 12.14 11.36 27.95
CA ILE A 236 12.98 11.93 29.00
C ILE A 236 14.28 12.30 28.30
N SER A 237 14.64 13.58 28.32
CA SER A 237 15.88 14.07 27.74
C SER A 237 17.08 13.64 28.59
N ALA A 238 18.29 13.87 28.08
CA ALA A 238 19.52 13.63 28.84
C ALA A 238 19.64 14.53 30.09
N ASP A 239 18.92 15.65 30.10
CA ASP A 239 18.89 16.63 31.18
C ASP A 239 17.72 16.39 32.16
N ASP A 240 17.14 15.19 32.16
CA ASP A 240 15.96 14.78 32.97
C ASP A 240 14.70 15.63 32.73
N GLU A 241 14.61 16.33 31.59
CA GLU A 241 13.38 17.01 31.18
C GLU A 241 12.41 16.01 30.57
N TRP A 242 11.16 16.05 31.01
CA TRP A 242 10.11 15.15 30.54
C TRP A 242 9.19 15.90 29.58
N GLY A 243 8.90 15.26 28.45
CA GLY A 243 8.04 15.81 27.41
C GLY A 243 7.21 14.72 26.75
N LEU A 244 6.12 15.13 26.11
CA LEU A 244 5.32 14.25 25.26
C LEU A 244 5.70 14.50 23.81
N THR A 245 6.11 13.44 23.12
CA THR A 245 6.37 13.49 21.68
C THR A 245 5.36 12.63 20.93
N PRO A 246 4.77 13.14 19.84
CA PRO A 246 3.88 12.35 19.00
C PRO A 246 4.65 11.19 18.36
N VAL A 247 4.04 10.01 18.37
CA VAL A 247 4.53 8.79 17.73
C VAL A 247 3.46 8.26 16.79
N VAL A 248 3.86 7.95 15.55
CA VAL A 248 2.96 7.28 14.59
C VAL A 248 2.71 5.86 15.05
N VAL A 249 1.48 5.39 15.06
CA VAL A 249 1.13 4.00 15.34
C VAL A 249 0.69 3.35 14.02
N GLU A 250 1.36 2.27 13.63
CA GLU A 250 1.01 1.47 12.44
C GLU A 250 0.74 0.02 12.87
N VAL A 251 -0.44 -0.50 12.55
CA VAL A 251 -0.94 -1.80 12.98
C VAL A 251 -0.84 -2.81 11.85
N LYS A 252 -0.15 -3.92 12.13
CA LYS A 252 -0.07 -5.09 11.24
C LYS A 252 -0.76 -6.30 11.87
N ASN A 253 -1.98 -6.58 11.40
CA ASN A 253 -2.69 -7.80 11.73
C ASN A 253 -2.04 -9.01 11.03
N ARG A 254 -1.35 -9.86 11.81
CA ARG A 254 -0.65 -11.04 11.31
C ARG A 254 -1.53 -12.29 11.41
N VAL A 255 -1.51 -13.10 10.35
CA VAL A 255 -2.28 -14.36 10.28
C VAL A 255 -1.40 -15.58 10.55
N ARG A 256 -0.08 -15.49 10.36
CA ARG A 256 0.85 -16.63 10.50
C ARG A 256 1.70 -16.59 11.77
N GLY A 257 1.90 -15.40 12.34
CA GLY A 257 2.82 -15.20 13.46
C GLY A 257 3.46 -13.81 13.42
N PHE A 258 4.05 -13.39 14.53
CA PHE A 258 4.86 -12.18 14.58
C PHE A 258 6.15 -12.36 13.79
N ARG A 259 6.68 -11.26 13.26
CA ARG A 259 7.97 -11.23 12.58
C ARG A 259 8.95 -10.44 13.43
N THR A 260 10.09 -11.04 13.78
CA THR A 260 11.15 -10.41 14.58
C THR A 260 12.50 -10.61 13.88
N PRO A 261 13.16 -9.54 13.39
CA PRO A 261 12.66 -8.17 13.34
C PRO A 261 11.45 -8.03 12.40
N PRO A 262 10.65 -6.96 12.52
CA PRO A 262 9.63 -6.69 11.52
C PRO A 262 10.25 -6.50 10.11
N PRO A 263 9.51 -6.78 9.03
CA PRO A 263 10.02 -6.64 7.67
C PRO A 263 10.40 -5.19 7.31
N LEU A 264 11.38 -5.03 6.42
CA LEU A 264 11.83 -3.71 5.97
C LEU A 264 10.70 -2.89 5.32
N TYR A 265 9.86 -3.52 4.50
CA TYR A 265 8.74 -2.81 3.86
C TYR A 265 7.73 -2.23 4.86
N ASP A 266 7.54 -2.87 6.03
CA ASP A 266 6.70 -2.33 7.09
C ASP A 266 7.37 -1.12 7.78
N HIS A 267 8.71 -1.14 7.93
CA HIS A 267 9.48 0.01 8.43
C HIS A 267 9.42 1.18 7.45
N ILE A 268 9.52 0.92 6.15
CA ILE A 268 9.43 1.96 5.11
C ILE A 268 8.06 2.60 5.10
N GLN A 269 6.97 1.82 5.16
CA GLN A 269 5.62 2.37 5.23
C GLN A 269 5.46 3.27 6.47
N LEU A 270 5.91 2.82 7.64
CA LEU A 270 5.87 3.62 8.86
C LEU A 270 6.73 4.91 8.73
N ALA A 271 7.92 4.81 8.14
CA ALA A 271 8.81 5.95 7.90
C ALA A 271 8.18 7.01 6.97
N VAL A 272 7.41 6.57 5.96
CA VAL A 272 6.63 7.48 5.09
C VAL A 272 5.64 8.26 5.93
N TYR A 273 4.87 7.60 6.80
CA TYR A 273 3.90 8.27 7.67
C TYR A 273 4.56 9.21 8.68
N MET A 274 5.69 8.81 9.26
CA MET A 274 6.50 9.67 10.11
C MET A 274 6.93 10.96 9.38
N LYS A 275 7.35 10.85 8.12
CA LYS A 275 7.71 12.00 7.28
C LYS A 275 6.50 12.85 6.88
N MET A 276 5.34 12.26 6.61
CA MET A 276 4.10 12.99 6.35
C MET A 276 3.66 13.83 7.56
N LEU A 277 3.81 13.27 8.76
CA LEU A 277 3.43 13.92 10.02
C LEU A 277 4.53 14.80 10.62
N GLY A 278 5.76 14.72 10.11
CA GLY A 278 6.90 15.48 10.62
C GLY A 278 7.39 15.01 11.98
N VAL A 279 7.31 13.72 12.26
CA VAL A 279 7.72 13.12 13.54
C VAL A 279 8.89 12.15 13.34
N GLU A 280 9.71 11.97 14.37
CA GLU A 280 10.92 11.14 14.29
C GLU A 280 10.72 9.68 14.69
N HIS A 281 9.60 9.38 15.35
CA HIS A 281 9.33 8.10 15.98
C HIS A 281 7.98 7.51 15.56
N GLY A 282 7.94 6.20 15.48
CA GLY A 282 6.71 5.44 15.29
C GLY A 282 6.76 4.09 16.00
N ASP A 283 5.60 3.57 16.37
CA ASP A 283 5.40 2.24 16.93
C ASP A 283 4.76 1.34 15.88
N LEU A 284 5.51 0.32 15.45
CA LEU A 284 4.97 -0.75 14.63
C LEU A 284 4.35 -1.81 15.54
N VAL A 285 3.02 -1.94 15.48
CA VAL A 285 2.24 -2.83 16.31
C VAL A 285 1.84 -4.07 15.50
N GLN A 286 2.46 -5.20 15.78
CA GLN A 286 2.04 -6.48 15.21
C GLN A 286 0.96 -7.10 16.09
N CYS A 287 -0.17 -7.48 15.51
CA CYS A 287 -1.34 -7.96 16.23
C CYS A 287 -1.76 -9.36 15.75
N ILE A 288 -2.08 -10.25 16.67
CA ILE A 288 -2.68 -11.56 16.40
C ILE A 288 -3.91 -11.73 17.29
N TYR A 289 -5.08 -11.88 16.68
CA TYR A 289 -6.32 -12.21 17.40
C TYR A 289 -6.54 -13.73 17.41
N GLY A 290 -6.16 -14.34 18.52
CA GLY A 290 -6.10 -15.79 18.72
C GLY A 290 -7.46 -16.45 18.92
N ALA A 291 -7.43 -17.78 19.03
CA ALA A 291 -8.60 -18.65 19.18
C ALA A 291 -9.27 -18.53 20.55
N ASP A 292 -8.48 -18.23 21.57
CA ASP A 292 -8.92 -17.99 22.94
C ASP A 292 -9.54 -16.60 23.14
N SER A 293 -9.83 -15.89 22.04
CA SER A 293 -10.26 -14.49 22.03
C SER A 293 -9.27 -13.56 22.73
N ARG A 294 -8.01 -13.99 22.93
CA ARG A 294 -6.97 -13.12 23.43
C ARG A 294 -6.29 -12.46 22.25
N LEU A 295 -6.19 -11.15 22.38
CA LEU A 295 -5.41 -10.32 21.50
C LEU A 295 -3.99 -10.29 22.03
N ASN A 296 -3.04 -10.72 21.21
CA ASN A 296 -1.63 -10.62 21.52
C ASN A 296 -1.00 -9.60 20.59
N ILE A 297 -0.23 -8.67 21.15
CA ILE A 297 0.45 -7.63 20.38
C ILE A 297 1.94 -7.60 20.70
N GLN A 298 2.73 -7.25 19.69
CA GLN A 298 4.16 -6.95 19.83
C GLN A 298 4.40 -5.56 19.26
N VAL A 299 4.91 -4.66 20.10
CA VAL A 299 5.23 -3.29 19.72
C VAL A 299 6.72 -3.18 19.45
N SER A 300 7.10 -2.55 18.34
CA SER A 300 8.50 -2.25 18.00
C SER A 300 8.62 -0.77 17.67
N ARG A 301 9.41 -0.04 18.47
CA ARG A 301 9.73 1.38 18.25
C ARG A 301 10.68 1.49 17.05
N VAL A 302 10.32 2.34 16.10
CA VAL A 302 11.09 2.69 14.90
C VAL A 302 11.42 4.17 14.94
N SER A 303 12.64 4.52 14.52
CA SER A 303 13.13 5.90 14.47
C SER A 303 13.85 6.14 13.14
N LEU A 304 13.66 7.32 12.52
CA LEU A 304 14.22 7.62 11.19
C LEU A 304 15.76 7.52 11.16
N GLY A 305 16.44 7.89 12.25
CA GLY A 305 17.90 7.84 12.38
C GLY A 305 18.47 6.52 12.90
N VAL A 306 17.71 5.42 12.91
CA VAL A 306 18.14 4.13 13.46
C VAL A 306 17.97 3.03 12.41
N ALA A 307 18.84 2.01 12.46
CA ALA A 307 18.69 0.83 11.61
C ALA A 307 17.30 0.19 11.78
N PRO A 308 16.65 -0.31 10.72
CA PRO A 308 17.18 -0.46 9.35
C PRO A 308 16.99 0.76 8.44
N LEU A 309 16.49 1.90 8.95
CA LEU A 309 16.24 3.12 8.16
C LEU A 309 17.50 3.97 7.98
N CYS A 310 18.48 3.82 8.87
CA CYS A 310 19.82 4.37 8.72
C CYS A 310 20.75 3.37 8.03
N LEU A 311 21.56 3.83 7.09
CA LEU A 311 22.62 3.03 6.47
C LEU A 311 23.87 3.02 7.36
N PRO A 312 24.59 1.88 7.47
CA PRO A 312 25.89 1.85 8.12
C PRO A 312 26.91 2.63 7.28
N GLY A 313 27.43 3.75 7.81
CA GLY A 313 28.41 4.61 7.14
C GLY A 313 29.37 5.27 8.14
N SER A 314 30.66 5.34 7.78
CA SER A 314 31.78 5.69 8.66
C SER A 314 31.64 7.06 9.31
N SER A 315 32.09 7.14 10.56
CA SER A 315 32.20 8.29 11.44
C SER A 315 33.20 9.36 10.94
N THR A 316 32.98 9.88 9.74
CA THR A 316 33.63 11.10 9.27
C THR A 316 32.53 12.10 9.01
N GLU A 317 32.36 12.98 9.98
CA GLU A 317 31.66 14.25 10.01
C GLU A 317 30.83 14.64 8.77
N GLN A 318 29.54 14.94 9.05
CA GLN A 318 28.52 15.60 8.22
C GLN A 318 27.52 14.66 7.50
N ARG A 319 26.33 14.60 8.09
CA ARG A 319 25.09 13.88 7.70
C ARG A 319 25.11 12.35 7.86
N GLN A 320 24.29 11.88 8.80
CA GLN A 320 23.93 10.47 8.94
C GLN A 320 23.22 10.02 7.65
N ARG A 321 23.76 9.01 6.98
CA ARG A 321 23.21 8.50 5.72
C ARG A 321 21.97 7.67 6.00
N ASP A 322 20.84 8.04 5.41
CA ASP A 322 19.58 7.32 5.56
C ASP A 322 19.13 6.67 4.24
N ILE A 323 18.31 5.62 4.33
CA ILE A 323 17.79 4.95 3.13
C ILE A 323 16.80 5.82 2.36
N TRP A 324 16.27 6.88 2.97
CA TRP A 324 15.25 7.73 2.36
C TRP A 324 15.85 8.56 1.24
N THR A 325 16.91 9.31 1.52
CA THR A 325 17.56 10.20 0.53
C THR A 325 18.50 9.43 -0.40
N GLU A 326 19.17 8.38 0.09
CA GLU A 326 20.16 7.63 -0.70
C GLU A 326 19.53 6.55 -1.61
N VAL A 327 18.34 6.05 -1.26
CA VAL A 327 17.73 4.90 -1.97
C VAL A 327 16.29 5.18 -2.39
N ILE A 328 15.40 5.50 -1.45
CA ILE A 328 13.95 5.55 -1.71
C ILE A 328 13.61 6.70 -2.66
N VAL A 329 14.00 7.93 -2.34
CA VAL A 329 13.67 9.11 -3.15
C VAL A 329 14.24 8.99 -4.56
N PRO A 330 15.55 8.71 -4.78
CA PRO A 330 16.08 8.52 -6.14
C PRO A 330 15.32 7.48 -6.96
N ARG A 331 14.97 6.33 -6.34
CA ARG A 331 14.22 5.25 -7.02
C ARG A 331 12.77 5.64 -7.32
N LEU A 332 12.12 6.43 -6.48
CA LEU A 332 10.78 6.97 -6.77
C LEU A 332 10.79 7.93 -7.97
N TYR A 333 11.81 8.78 -8.09
CA TYR A 333 11.99 9.64 -9.25
C TYR A 333 12.24 8.83 -10.52
N ALA A 334 13.12 7.82 -10.45
CA ALA A 334 13.39 6.91 -11.57
C ALA A 334 12.11 6.16 -12.01
N PHE A 335 11.40 5.55 -11.07
CA PHE A 335 10.13 4.85 -11.34
C PHE A 335 9.08 5.79 -11.94
N THR A 336 8.97 7.02 -11.43
CA THR A 336 8.07 8.04 -11.98
C THR A 336 8.44 8.39 -13.42
N ALA A 337 9.74 8.55 -13.72
CA ALA A 337 10.21 8.80 -15.09
C ALA A 337 9.85 7.64 -16.03
N THR A 338 10.02 6.39 -15.58
CA THR A 338 9.61 5.19 -16.31
C THR A 338 8.11 5.19 -16.59
N VAL A 339 7.27 5.47 -15.60
CA VAL A 339 5.81 5.57 -15.78
C VAL A 339 5.46 6.65 -16.80
N GLN A 340 6.09 7.83 -16.73
CA GLN A 340 5.87 8.92 -17.68
C GLN A 340 6.29 8.52 -19.10
N LYS A 341 7.44 7.84 -19.26
CA LYS A 341 7.89 7.29 -20.54
C LYS A 341 6.86 6.32 -21.14
N LEU A 342 6.39 5.34 -20.37
CA LEU A 342 5.34 4.40 -20.78
C LEU A 342 4.02 5.09 -21.14
N ARG A 343 3.64 6.15 -20.40
CA ARG A 343 2.45 6.95 -20.73
C ARG A 343 2.59 7.66 -22.09
N ASN A 344 3.80 8.04 -22.48
CA ASN A 344 4.08 8.75 -23.73
C ASN A 344 4.37 7.81 -24.91
N GLU A 345 4.95 6.64 -24.65
CA GLU A 345 5.36 5.68 -25.69
C GLU A 345 4.32 4.58 -25.89
N GLU A 346 3.50 4.72 -26.92
CA GLU A 346 2.41 3.79 -27.24
C GLU A 346 2.88 2.34 -27.41
N LEU A 347 3.92 2.08 -28.20
CA LEU A 347 4.36 0.72 -28.48
C LEU A 347 4.87 0.01 -27.23
N LEU A 348 5.61 0.74 -26.38
CA LEU A 348 6.12 0.19 -25.12
C LEU A 348 4.97 -0.14 -24.16
N ARG A 349 3.95 0.72 -24.10
CA ARG A 349 2.76 0.49 -23.28
C ARG A 349 1.91 -0.69 -23.76
N LEU A 350 1.75 -0.85 -25.07
CA LEU A 350 1.05 -2.00 -25.65
C LEU A 350 1.84 -3.31 -25.41
N ALA A 351 3.17 -3.26 -25.53
CA ALA A 351 4.04 -4.40 -25.20
C ALA A 351 3.91 -4.80 -23.73
N LEU A 352 3.92 -3.83 -22.80
CA LEU A 352 3.72 -4.08 -21.38
C LEU A 352 2.34 -4.71 -21.11
N LEU A 353 1.27 -4.19 -21.72
CA LEU A 353 -0.08 -4.70 -21.48
C LEU A 353 -0.28 -6.13 -22.02
N ASN A 354 0.27 -6.44 -23.20
CA ASN A 354 0.12 -7.75 -23.84
C ASN A 354 1.16 -8.80 -23.39
N GLY A 355 2.26 -8.37 -22.77
CA GLY A 355 3.38 -9.25 -22.44
C GLY A 355 3.05 -10.26 -21.33
N THR A 356 3.81 -11.36 -21.31
CA THR A 356 3.83 -12.30 -20.18
C THR A 356 4.40 -11.65 -18.91
N GLU A 357 4.31 -12.35 -17.78
CA GLU A 357 4.92 -11.89 -16.53
C GLU A 357 6.43 -11.64 -16.70
N GLU A 358 7.13 -12.56 -17.38
CA GLU A 358 8.57 -12.43 -17.64
C GLU A 358 8.90 -11.26 -18.57
N GLU A 359 8.10 -11.04 -19.62
CA GLU A 359 8.28 -9.93 -20.55
C GLU A 359 8.03 -8.58 -19.87
N ARG A 360 6.99 -8.48 -19.03
CA ARG A 360 6.71 -7.27 -18.24
C ARG A 360 7.84 -6.96 -17.27
N LEU A 361 8.38 -7.96 -16.58
CA LEU A 361 9.53 -7.80 -15.71
C LEU A 361 10.78 -7.38 -16.48
N ALA A 362 11.00 -7.91 -17.69
CA ALA A 362 12.12 -7.51 -18.54
C ALA A 362 12.02 -6.05 -18.97
N ILE A 363 10.83 -5.59 -19.38
CA ILE A 363 10.56 -4.17 -19.68
C ILE A 363 10.81 -3.30 -18.45
N LEU A 364 10.29 -3.70 -17.29
CA LEU A 364 10.49 -2.94 -16.05
C LEU A 364 11.97 -2.83 -15.68
N ARG A 365 12.72 -3.93 -15.75
CA ARG A 365 14.17 -3.97 -15.42
C ARG A 365 15.04 -3.17 -16.38
N ALA A 366 14.62 -3.06 -17.64
CA ALA A 366 15.33 -2.23 -18.61
C ALA A 366 15.25 -0.74 -18.25
N GLU A 367 14.18 -0.31 -17.58
CA GLU A 367 13.94 1.08 -17.20
C GLU A 367 14.22 1.38 -15.72
N CYS A 368 14.18 0.36 -14.85
CA CYS A 368 14.41 0.40 -13.42
C CYS A 368 15.24 -0.82 -13.00
N ASP A 369 16.56 -0.71 -13.08
CA ASP A 369 17.53 -1.79 -12.84
C ASP A 369 17.53 -2.33 -11.39
N PHE A 370 16.90 -1.61 -10.46
CA PHE A 370 16.76 -1.97 -9.07
C PHE A 370 15.55 -2.86 -8.73
N LEU A 371 14.75 -3.29 -9.73
CA LEU A 371 13.51 -4.10 -9.57
C LEU A 371 13.60 -5.55 -10.05
#